data_AF-A0A1E3XG35-F1
#
_entry.id   AF-A0A1E3XG35-F1
#
_cell.length_a   1.000
_cell.length_b   1.000
_cell.length_c   1.000
_cell.angle_alpha   90.00
_cell.angle_beta   90.00
_cell.angle_gamma   90.00
#
_symmetry.space_group_name_H-M   'P 1'
#
loop_
_entity.id
_entity.type
_entity.pdbx_description
1 polymer ?
#
loop_
_entity_poly.entity_id
_entity_poly.type
_entity_poly.pdbx_seq_one_letter_code
_entity_poly.pdbx_strand_id
1 'polypeptide(L)'
;MTQVNLHKSVLLVKPNYPGHYKGVIYAGIGYIAEILEQNGISYKMIDMEFGYKMKQVLQHIKLNDISLVGVSMMTFKFKDTYQIITAIKSAYPEIKTVVGGPHVSTMREEVLQVCNAIDYGVIYEGEMTMLELCQGKPQEEIKGLIYRNGEEIIYTGDRVLESNLDGFPFPKYRKFELDKYSGAIPLVSSRGCPYNCIYCHVKNVMGRDVRLRSVTNFVDEIEYWCLRGRKRQGIADDNFTFYRNHVIEICEEISSRNLTGLNLILGNGVRADRVDR
;
A
#
# COMPACT_ATOMS: atom_id res chain seq x y z
N MET A 1 -13.06 -21.73 15.93
CA MET A 1 -11.90 -22.49 15.42
C MET A 1 -10.82 -21.49 15.08
N THR A 2 -9.67 -21.54 15.76
CA THR A 2 -8.53 -20.67 15.47
C THR A 2 -8.02 -20.98 14.07
N GLN A 3 -8.22 -20.07 13.11
CA GLN A 3 -7.60 -20.17 11.79
C GLN A 3 -6.08 -20.28 11.99
N VAL A 4 -5.50 -21.37 11.51
CA VAL A 4 -4.06 -21.57 11.53
C VAL A 4 -3.48 -20.70 10.40
N ASN A 5 -3.02 -19.50 10.73
CA ASN A 5 -2.35 -18.63 9.76
C ASN A 5 -1.10 -19.33 9.21
N LEU A 6 -1.00 -19.42 7.87
CA LEU A 6 0.12 -20.02 7.16
C LEU A 6 1.38 -19.14 7.23
N HIS A 7 1.21 -17.83 7.13
CA HIS A 7 2.30 -16.86 7.27
C HIS A 7 2.09 -16.02 8.53
N LYS A 8 2.65 -16.48 9.66
CA LYS A 8 2.45 -15.85 10.99
C LYS A 8 3.28 -14.60 11.21
N SER A 9 4.36 -14.44 10.44
CA SER A 9 5.32 -13.34 10.58
C SER A 9 5.73 -12.84 9.18
N VAL A 10 5.47 -11.56 8.93
CA VAL A 10 5.68 -10.89 7.63
C VAL A 10 6.73 -9.78 7.74
N LEU A 11 7.67 -9.71 6.82
CA LEU A 11 8.49 -8.52 6.63
C LEU A 11 7.91 -7.66 5.52
N LEU A 12 7.50 -6.45 5.82
CA LEU A 12 7.18 -5.44 4.82
C LEU A 12 8.43 -4.63 4.50
N VAL A 13 8.75 -4.52 3.22
CA VAL A 13 9.91 -3.78 2.72
C VAL A 13 9.44 -2.72 1.73
N LYS A 14 9.82 -1.47 2.00
CA LYS A 14 9.81 -0.39 1.02
C LYS A 14 11.24 -0.22 0.49
N PRO A 15 11.50 -0.51 -0.81
CA PRO A 15 12.79 -0.28 -1.42
C PRO A 15 13.21 1.20 -1.38
N ASN A 16 14.50 1.46 -1.56
CA ASN A 16 15.04 2.81 -1.60
C ASN A 16 14.69 3.47 -2.96
N TYR A 17 13.85 4.51 -2.92
CA TYR A 17 13.49 5.29 -4.09
C TYR A 17 14.11 6.70 -3.99
N PRO A 18 15.34 6.92 -4.49
CA PRO A 18 16.02 8.21 -4.36
C PRO A 18 15.31 9.32 -5.16
N GLY A 19 15.58 10.57 -4.79
CA GLY A 19 15.04 11.77 -5.46
C GLY A 19 13.87 12.40 -4.68
N HIS A 20 12.90 12.97 -5.41
CA HIS A 20 11.75 13.69 -4.83
C HIS A 20 10.82 12.82 -3.95
N TYR A 21 10.99 11.50 -3.98
CA TYR A 21 10.21 10.54 -3.21
C TYR A 21 10.83 10.19 -1.85
N LYS A 22 12.04 10.71 -1.56
CA LYS A 22 12.76 10.42 -0.32
C LYS A 22 11.96 10.88 0.90
N GLY A 23 11.75 9.97 1.86
CA GLY A 23 11.06 10.27 3.10
C GLY A 23 9.56 10.47 2.91
N VAL A 24 8.97 9.90 1.86
CA VAL A 24 7.52 9.82 1.67
C VAL A 24 7.03 8.45 2.15
N ILE A 25 6.03 8.46 3.02
CA ILE A 25 5.33 7.25 3.45
C ILE A 25 4.35 6.86 2.33
N TYR A 26 4.27 5.57 2.00
CA TYR A 26 3.28 5.09 1.02
C TYR A 26 2.02 4.61 1.73
N ALA A 27 0.86 5.14 1.35
CA ALA A 27 -0.42 4.76 1.94
C ALA A 27 -0.69 3.25 1.79
N GLY A 28 -0.48 2.70 0.59
CA GLY A 28 -0.78 1.29 0.28
C GLY A 28 -0.11 0.30 1.23
N ILE A 29 1.21 0.39 1.44
CA ILE A 29 1.91 -0.50 2.39
C ILE A 29 1.49 -0.25 3.85
N GLY A 30 1.02 0.97 4.17
CA GLY A 30 0.39 1.30 5.45
C GLY A 30 -0.92 0.54 5.66
N TYR A 31 -1.81 0.54 4.67
CA TYR A 31 -3.08 -0.21 4.72
C TYR A 31 -2.84 -1.71 4.87
N ILE A 32 -1.86 -2.27 4.15
CA ILE A 32 -1.44 -3.66 4.34
C ILE A 32 -1.01 -3.89 5.79
N ALA A 33 -0.13 -3.02 6.33
CA ALA A 33 0.37 -3.16 7.69
C ALA A 33 -0.75 -3.11 8.74
N GLU A 34 -1.73 -2.22 8.60
CA GLU A 34 -2.86 -2.11 9.52
C GLU A 34 -3.79 -3.34 9.44
N ILE A 35 -4.06 -3.85 8.24
CA ILE A 35 -4.83 -5.09 8.06
C ILE A 35 -4.13 -6.28 8.74
N LEU A 36 -2.81 -6.41 8.58
CA LEU A 36 -2.05 -7.45 9.27
C LEU A 36 -2.16 -7.30 10.80
N GLU A 37 -1.98 -6.08 11.33
CA GLU A 37 -2.08 -5.80 12.76
C GLU A 37 -3.47 -6.15 13.32
N GLN A 38 -4.55 -5.74 12.66
CA GLN A 38 -5.93 -5.97 13.14
C GLN A 38 -6.34 -7.44 13.10
N ASN A 39 -5.72 -8.22 12.22
CA ASN A 39 -5.97 -9.65 12.11
C ASN A 39 -4.96 -10.50 12.90
N GLY A 40 -4.18 -9.88 13.79
CA GLY A 40 -3.24 -10.57 14.67
C GLY A 40 -2.07 -11.24 13.94
N ILE A 41 -1.75 -10.78 12.72
CA ILE A 41 -0.60 -11.26 11.95
C ILE A 41 0.61 -10.40 12.31
N SER A 42 1.65 -11.03 12.87
CA SER A 42 2.86 -10.32 13.22
C SER A 42 3.53 -9.79 11.96
N TYR A 43 3.99 -8.55 12.02
CA TYR A 43 4.78 -7.97 10.94
C TYR A 43 5.94 -7.13 11.46
N LYS A 44 6.92 -6.91 10.60
CA LYS A 44 7.98 -5.91 10.73
C LYS A 44 7.96 -5.01 9.49
N MET A 45 8.47 -3.80 9.61
CA MET A 45 8.56 -2.86 8.51
C MET A 45 9.99 -2.35 8.38
N ILE A 46 10.52 -2.36 7.16
CA ILE A 46 11.80 -1.75 6.81
C ILE A 46 11.55 -0.80 5.65
N ASP A 47 11.91 0.47 5.84
CA ASP A 47 12.06 1.41 4.72
C ASP A 47 13.54 1.58 4.42
N MET A 48 13.96 1.07 3.27
CA MET A 48 15.36 1.09 2.86
C MET A 48 15.87 2.50 2.52
N GLU A 49 15.00 3.50 2.38
CA GLU A 49 15.40 4.90 2.24
C GLU A 49 16.16 5.43 3.47
N PHE A 50 15.98 4.80 4.64
CA PHE A 50 16.65 5.18 5.88
C PHE A 50 18.03 4.54 6.07
N GLY A 51 18.63 4.07 4.99
CA GLY A 51 20.00 3.54 4.97
C GLY A 51 20.13 2.08 5.35
N TYR A 52 19.01 1.33 5.42
CA TYR A 52 19.06 -0.11 5.57
C TYR A 52 19.69 -0.74 4.32
N LYS A 53 20.79 -1.45 4.54
CA LYS A 53 21.48 -2.26 3.53
C LYS A 53 20.88 -3.66 3.50
N MET A 54 21.10 -4.37 2.40
CA MET A 54 20.65 -5.76 2.23
C MET A 54 21.04 -6.67 3.40
N LYS A 55 22.26 -6.52 3.95
CA LYS A 55 22.68 -7.29 5.13
C LYS A 55 21.72 -7.17 6.32
N GLN A 56 21.18 -5.97 6.57
CA GLN A 56 20.22 -5.74 7.65
C GLN A 56 18.85 -6.35 7.34
N VAL A 57 18.39 -6.25 6.09
CA VAL A 57 17.15 -6.91 5.64
C VAL A 57 17.22 -8.42 5.88
N LEU A 58 18.32 -9.06 5.46
CA LEU A 58 18.55 -10.49 5.67
C LEU A 58 18.65 -10.87 7.16
N GLN A 59 19.31 -10.04 7.97
CA GLN A 59 19.37 -10.24 9.43
C GLN A 59 17.98 -10.18 10.07
N HIS A 60 17.12 -9.24 9.66
CA HIS A 60 15.75 -9.15 10.17
C HIS A 60 14.94 -10.40 9.86
N ILE A 61 15.08 -10.96 8.65
CA ILE A 61 14.42 -12.21 8.26
C ILE A 61 14.79 -13.33 9.23
N LYS A 62 16.09 -13.54 9.46
CA LYS A 62 16.58 -14.62 10.34
C LYS A 62 16.22 -14.42 11.81
N LEU A 63 16.38 -13.20 12.34
CA LEU A 63 16.19 -12.93 13.77
C LEU A 63 14.73 -12.94 14.22
N ASN A 64 13.78 -12.74 13.30
CA ASN A 64 12.36 -12.62 13.61
C ASN A 64 11.53 -13.78 13.06
N ASP A 65 12.19 -14.86 12.63
CA ASP A 65 11.58 -16.09 12.11
C ASP A 65 10.47 -15.79 11.08
N ILE A 66 10.85 -14.97 10.07
CA ILE A 66 9.89 -14.42 9.11
C ILE A 66 9.59 -15.47 8.03
N SER A 67 8.30 -15.67 7.77
CA SER A 67 7.79 -16.66 6.81
C SER A 67 7.45 -16.09 5.43
N LEU A 68 7.26 -14.77 5.33
CA LEU A 68 6.86 -14.07 4.10
C LEU A 68 7.51 -12.68 4.05
N VAL A 69 8.04 -12.30 2.90
CA VAL A 69 8.53 -10.93 2.65
C VAL A 69 7.65 -10.24 1.61
N GLY A 70 6.94 -9.20 2.03
CA GLY A 70 6.16 -8.33 1.17
C GLY A 70 6.97 -7.11 0.73
N VAL A 71 7.06 -6.87 -0.58
CA VAL A 71 7.80 -5.74 -1.14
C VAL A 71 6.87 -4.86 -1.98
N SER A 72 6.78 -3.58 -1.61
CA SER A 72 6.06 -2.59 -2.43
C SER A 72 6.92 -2.21 -3.63
N MET A 73 6.36 -2.28 -4.84
CA MET A 73 7.10 -2.15 -6.09
C MET A 73 6.57 -1.02 -6.96
N MET A 74 7.37 0.05 -7.07
CA MET A 74 7.14 1.16 -8.00
C MET A 74 7.85 0.94 -9.32
N THR A 75 7.23 1.39 -10.42
CA THR A 75 7.78 1.20 -11.78
C THR A 75 9.16 1.84 -11.93
N PHE A 76 9.38 3.06 -11.45
CA PHE A 76 10.62 3.78 -11.74
C PHE A 76 11.90 3.18 -11.12
N LYS A 77 11.79 2.16 -10.25
CA LYS A 77 12.93 1.36 -9.73
C LYS A 77 12.61 -0.13 -9.60
N PHE A 78 11.85 -0.67 -10.56
CA PHE A 78 11.46 -2.08 -10.52
C PHE A 78 12.68 -3.02 -10.55
N LYS A 79 13.74 -2.67 -11.29
CA LYS A 79 14.98 -3.49 -11.39
C LYS A 79 15.70 -3.62 -10.04
N ASP A 80 15.81 -2.53 -9.29
CA ASP A 80 16.41 -2.53 -7.95
C ASP A 80 15.58 -3.42 -7.01
N THR A 81 14.26 -3.42 -7.19
CA THR A 81 13.34 -4.30 -6.43
C THR A 81 13.57 -5.78 -6.78
N TYR A 82 13.75 -6.13 -8.06
CA TYR A 82 14.13 -7.50 -8.45
C TYR A 82 15.45 -7.95 -7.84
N GLN A 83 16.45 -7.07 -7.77
CA GLN A 83 17.73 -7.39 -7.13
C GLN A 83 17.58 -7.66 -5.63
N ILE A 84 16.76 -6.86 -4.92
CA ILE A 84 16.46 -7.07 -3.50
C ILE A 84 15.80 -8.44 -3.29
N ILE A 85 14.76 -8.76 -4.07
CA ILE A 85 14.02 -10.02 -3.94
C ILE A 85 14.92 -11.22 -4.27
N THR A 86 15.71 -11.12 -5.35
CA THR A 86 16.68 -12.16 -5.73
C THR A 86 17.69 -12.40 -4.61
N ALA A 87 18.25 -11.34 -4.01
CA ALA A 87 19.18 -11.49 -2.90
C ALA A 87 18.54 -12.12 -1.66
N ILE A 88 17.27 -11.83 -1.37
CA ILE A 88 16.50 -12.46 -0.30
C ILE A 88 16.33 -13.95 -0.56
N LYS A 89 15.86 -14.33 -1.75
CA LYS A 89 15.62 -15.73 -2.12
C LYS A 89 16.92 -16.54 -2.17
N SER A 90 18.02 -15.97 -2.65
CA SER A 90 19.33 -16.63 -2.66
C SER A 90 19.85 -16.91 -1.24
N ALA A 91 19.57 -16.04 -0.28
CA ALA A 91 19.97 -16.23 1.11
C ALA A 91 19.04 -17.18 1.88
N TYR A 92 17.75 -17.18 1.54
CA TYR A 92 16.72 -17.99 2.18
C TYR A 92 15.80 -18.61 1.12
N PRO A 93 16.18 -19.73 0.47
CA PRO A 93 15.41 -20.31 -0.62
C PRO A 93 13.95 -20.64 -0.28
N GLU A 94 13.71 -21.05 0.97
CA GLU A 94 12.40 -21.44 1.49
C GLU A 94 11.48 -20.25 1.81
N ILE A 95 12.02 -19.02 1.93
CA ILE A 95 11.17 -17.87 2.26
C ILE A 95 10.25 -17.56 1.10
N LYS A 96 8.99 -17.26 1.41
CA LYS A 96 8.05 -16.77 0.41
C LYS A 96 8.20 -15.27 0.22
N THR A 97 8.07 -14.84 -1.02
CA THR A 97 8.12 -13.43 -1.41
C THR A 97 6.82 -13.03 -2.09
N VAL A 98 6.29 -11.87 -1.73
CA VAL A 98 5.12 -11.27 -2.35
C VAL A 98 5.43 -9.84 -2.77
N VAL A 99 5.06 -9.49 -4.00
CA VAL A 99 5.19 -8.12 -4.50
C VAL A 99 3.83 -7.52 -4.77
N GLY A 100 3.70 -6.22 -4.55
CA GLY A 100 2.49 -5.48 -4.90
C GLY A 100 2.82 -4.04 -5.30
N GLY A 101 1.78 -3.29 -5.66
CA GLY A 101 1.90 -1.88 -6.04
C GLY A 101 1.81 -1.62 -7.55
N PRO A 102 2.06 -0.37 -7.96
CA PRO A 102 1.74 0.09 -9.31
C PRO A 102 2.44 -0.69 -10.43
N HIS A 103 3.69 -1.10 -10.21
CA HIS A 103 4.42 -1.86 -11.22
C HIS A 103 3.79 -3.23 -11.46
N VAL A 104 3.46 -3.94 -10.37
CA VAL A 104 2.87 -5.28 -10.42
C VAL A 104 1.50 -5.23 -11.08
N SER A 105 0.68 -4.25 -10.72
CA SER A 105 -0.65 -4.07 -11.33
C SER A 105 -0.58 -3.75 -12.82
N THR A 106 0.48 -3.05 -13.26
CA THR A 106 0.67 -2.68 -14.68
C THR A 106 1.22 -3.83 -15.50
N MET A 107 2.25 -4.52 -15.01
CA MET A 107 2.98 -5.56 -15.75
C MET A 107 2.37 -6.96 -15.56
N ARG A 108 1.52 -7.13 -14.54
CA ARG A 108 0.80 -8.36 -14.23
C ARG A 108 1.73 -9.58 -14.18
N GLU A 109 1.42 -10.65 -14.92
CA GLU A 109 2.13 -11.93 -14.90
C GLU A 109 3.61 -11.80 -15.32
N GLU A 110 3.95 -10.78 -16.13
CA GLU A 110 5.32 -10.53 -16.59
C GLU A 110 6.30 -10.36 -15.42
N VAL A 111 5.83 -9.84 -14.29
CA VAL A 111 6.67 -9.66 -13.09
C VAL A 111 7.26 -10.97 -12.59
N LEU A 112 6.48 -12.05 -12.59
CA LEU A 112 6.93 -13.39 -12.18
C LEU A 112 7.65 -14.12 -13.32
N GLN A 113 7.36 -13.79 -14.58
CA GLN A 113 8.09 -14.32 -15.73
C GLN A 113 9.55 -13.81 -15.75
N VAL A 114 9.74 -12.53 -15.45
CA VAL A 114 11.05 -11.88 -15.46
C VAL A 114 11.87 -12.22 -14.21
N CYS A 115 11.23 -12.40 -13.05
CA CYS A 115 11.93 -12.66 -11.79
C CYS A 115 11.46 -13.93 -11.10
N ASN A 116 12.23 -15.02 -11.26
CA ASN A 116 11.97 -16.32 -10.63
C ASN A 116 12.03 -16.31 -9.10
N ALA A 117 12.60 -15.27 -8.50
CA ALA A 117 12.67 -15.12 -7.05
C ALA A 117 11.35 -14.65 -6.41
N ILE A 118 10.34 -14.29 -7.22
CA ILE A 118 9.01 -13.88 -6.79
C ILE A 118 8.09 -15.10 -6.72
N ASP A 119 7.53 -15.40 -5.53
CA ASP A 119 6.52 -16.45 -5.37
C ASP A 119 5.11 -15.93 -5.68
N TYR A 120 4.81 -14.69 -5.27
CA TYR A 120 3.47 -14.10 -5.35
C TYR A 120 3.49 -12.66 -5.87
N GLY A 121 2.50 -12.29 -6.68
CA GLY A 121 2.21 -10.92 -7.12
C GLY A 121 0.78 -10.52 -6.77
N VAL A 122 0.58 -9.28 -6.34
CA VAL A 122 -0.73 -8.74 -5.98
C VAL A 122 -1.10 -7.60 -6.93
N ILE A 123 -2.27 -7.73 -7.56
CA ILE A 123 -2.82 -6.79 -8.54
C ILE A 123 -3.89 -5.92 -7.88
N TYR A 124 -3.91 -4.63 -8.23
CA TYR A 124 -4.77 -3.61 -7.64
C TYR A 124 -4.55 -3.43 -6.13
N GLU A 125 -5.63 -3.47 -5.36
CA GLU A 125 -5.66 -3.31 -3.91
C GLU A 125 -5.27 -4.62 -3.23
N GLY A 126 -4.33 -4.54 -2.29
CA GLY A 126 -3.69 -5.72 -1.73
C GLY A 126 -4.20 -6.15 -0.36
N GLU A 127 -5.02 -5.35 0.29
CA GLU A 127 -5.46 -5.53 1.68
C GLU A 127 -6.03 -6.93 1.92
N MET A 128 -7.08 -7.29 1.17
CA MET A 128 -7.74 -8.58 1.33
C MET A 128 -6.93 -9.72 0.73
N THR A 129 -6.28 -9.50 -0.41
CA THR A 129 -5.44 -10.51 -1.07
C THR A 129 -4.27 -10.94 -0.16
N MET A 130 -3.60 -9.98 0.46
CA MET A 130 -2.50 -10.23 1.40
C MET A 130 -3.00 -10.92 2.67
N LEU A 131 -4.16 -10.52 3.19
CA LEU A 131 -4.76 -11.14 4.37
C LEU A 131 -5.09 -12.62 4.11
N GLU A 132 -5.78 -12.91 3.00
CA GLU A 132 -6.16 -14.26 2.60
C GLU A 132 -4.93 -15.15 2.36
N LEU A 133 -3.88 -14.59 1.75
CA LEU A 133 -2.60 -15.27 1.57
C LEU A 133 -1.97 -15.61 2.92
N CYS A 134 -1.92 -14.66 3.86
CA CYS A 134 -1.35 -14.91 5.20
C CYS A 134 -2.17 -15.91 6.02
N GLN A 135 -3.48 -15.94 5.85
CA GLN A 135 -4.39 -16.91 6.46
C GLN A 135 -4.27 -18.32 5.86
N GLY A 136 -3.55 -18.47 4.75
CA GLY A 136 -3.34 -19.77 4.12
C GLY A 136 -4.53 -20.28 3.33
N LYS A 137 -5.37 -19.37 2.79
CA LYS A 137 -6.40 -19.79 1.82
C LYS A 137 -5.73 -20.48 0.61
N PRO A 138 -6.38 -21.47 -0.02
CA PRO A 138 -5.91 -22.03 -1.28
C PRO A 138 -5.66 -20.93 -2.31
N GLN A 139 -4.51 -20.97 -2.99
CA GLN A 139 -4.02 -19.85 -3.82
C GLN A 139 -4.99 -19.53 -4.95
N GLU A 140 -5.58 -20.55 -5.55
CA GLU A 140 -6.59 -20.49 -6.60
C GLU A 140 -7.89 -19.76 -6.19
N GLU A 141 -8.18 -19.68 -4.89
CA GLU A 141 -9.36 -18.99 -4.35
C GLU A 141 -9.09 -17.51 -4.06
N ILE A 142 -7.82 -17.10 -3.97
CA ILE A 142 -7.43 -15.73 -3.59
C ILE A 142 -7.47 -14.83 -4.83
N LYS A 143 -8.53 -14.01 -4.98
CA LYS A 143 -8.64 -13.05 -6.10
C LYS A 143 -7.58 -11.95 -6.04
N GLY A 144 -7.10 -11.52 -7.21
CA GLY A 144 -6.05 -10.51 -7.36
C GLY A 144 -4.63 -11.05 -7.14
N LEU A 145 -4.46 -12.38 -7.10
CA LEU A 145 -3.17 -13.05 -6.87
C LEU A 145 -2.60 -13.58 -8.19
N ILE A 146 -1.30 -13.35 -8.38
CA ILE A 146 -0.48 -14.06 -9.34
C ILE A 146 0.45 -14.97 -8.54
N TYR A 147 0.58 -16.23 -8.90
CA TYR A 147 1.48 -17.16 -8.21
C TYR A 147 2.08 -18.17 -9.18
N ARG A 148 3.14 -18.83 -8.72
CA ARG A 148 3.81 -19.90 -9.47
C ARG A 148 3.30 -21.28 -9.03
N ASN A 149 2.85 -22.08 -9.99
CA ASN A 149 2.51 -23.49 -9.82
C ASN A 149 3.41 -24.35 -10.72
N GLY A 150 4.55 -24.79 -10.19
CA GLY A 150 5.59 -25.44 -10.99
C GLY A 150 6.20 -24.46 -12.01
N GLU A 151 6.08 -24.80 -13.29
CA GLU A 151 6.55 -23.94 -14.40
C GLU A 151 5.51 -22.90 -14.82
N GLU A 152 4.25 -23.08 -14.42
CA GLU A 152 3.15 -22.20 -14.80
C GLU A 152 3.03 -20.99 -13.87
N ILE A 153 2.64 -19.86 -14.45
CA ILE A 153 2.26 -18.65 -13.72
C ILE A 153 0.75 -18.51 -13.85
N ILE A 154 0.06 -18.55 -12.72
CA ILE A 154 -1.39 -18.52 -12.65
C ILE A 154 -1.81 -17.15 -12.13
N TYR A 155 -2.77 -16.55 -12.83
CA TYR A 155 -3.47 -15.37 -12.37
C TYR A 155 -4.92 -15.72 -12.00
N THR A 156 -5.35 -15.39 -10.78
CA THR A 156 -6.64 -15.82 -10.23
C THR A 156 -7.83 -14.92 -10.61
N GLY A 157 -7.61 -13.93 -11.48
CA GLY A 157 -8.61 -12.95 -11.90
C GLY A 157 -8.70 -11.73 -10.98
N ASP A 158 -9.31 -10.66 -11.50
CA ASP A 158 -9.40 -9.39 -10.78
C ASP A 158 -10.29 -9.56 -9.54
N ARG A 159 -9.89 -8.93 -8.42
CA ARG A 159 -10.76 -8.76 -7.26
C ARG A 159 -11.74 -7.63 -7.56
N VAL A 160 -13.01 -7.81 -7.20
CA VAL A 160 -13.98 -6.71 -7.19
C VAL A 160 -13.49 -5.66 -6.20
N LEU A 161 -13.25 -4.45 -6.70
CA LEU A 161 -12.78 -3.34 -5.88
C LEU A 161 -13.84 -2.97 -4.83
N GLU A 162 -13.43 -2.87 -3.56
CA GLU A 162 -14.37 -2.64 -2.46
C GLU A 162 -14.96 -1.24 -2.55
N SER A 163 -16.28 -1.16 -2.67
CA SER A 163 -17.02 0.10 -2.77
C SER A 163 -17.01 0.91 -1.47
N ASN A 164 -17.02 0.22 -0.32
CA ASN A 164 -17.05 0.85 1.00
C ASN A 164 -15.65 0.91 1.60
N LEU A 165 -14.96 2.04 1.43
CA LEU A 165 -13.61 2.22 1.93
C LEU A 165 -13.53 2.29 3.47
N ASP A 166 -14.63 2.54 4.17
CA ASP A 166 -14.67 2.56 5.64
C ASP A 166 -14.39 1.17 6.24
N GLY A 167 -14.60 0.11 5.45
CA GLY A 167 -14.26 -1.26 5.83
C GLY A 167 -12.75 -1.47 6.00
N PHE A 168 -11.91 -0.59 5.45
CA PHE A 168 -10.47 -0.63 5.66
C PHE A 168 -10.07 0.29 6.81
N PRO A 169 -9.41 -0.25 7.85
CA PRO A 169 -8.90 0.58 8.91
C PRO A 169 -7.80 1.51 8.38
N PHE A 170 -7.89 2.79 8.75
CA PHE A 170 -6.83 3.72 8.38
C PHE A 170 -5.50 3.35 9.04
N PRO A 171 -4.38 3.53 8.33
CA PRO A 171 -3.08 3.06 8.79
C PRO A 171 -2.58 3.87 9.99
N LYS A 172 -2.22 3.19 11.08
CA LYS A 172 -1.61 3.83 12.27
C LYS A 172 -0.08 3.87 12.22
N TYR A 173 0.54 3.27 11.19
CA TYR A 173 1.98 3.24 10.96
C TYR A 173 2.83 2.78 12.17
N ARG A 174 2.30 1.88 13.02
CA ARG A 174 2.91 1.52 14.33
C ARG A 174 4.38 1.11 14.28
N LYS A 175 4.80 0.40 13.23
CA LYS A 175 6.17 -0.14 13.08
C LYS A 175 7.02 0.67 12.10
N PHE A 176 6.54 1.82 11.66
CA PHE A 176 7.26 2.72 10.77
C PHE A 176 8.07 3.72 11.59
N GLU A 177 9.26 4.08 11.11
CA GLU A 177 10.11 5.09 11.73
C GLU A 177 9.63 6.51 11.38
N LEU A 178 8.43 6.89 11.85
CA LEU A 178 7.73 8.13 11.45
C LEU A 178 8.58 9.40 11.54
N ASP A 179 9.50 9.47 12.51
CA ASP A 179 10.37 10.63 12.72
C ASP A 179 11.44 10.81 11.63
N LYS A 180 11.73 9.77 10.84
CA LYS A 180 12.69 9.84 9.72
C LYS A 180 12.04 10.28 8.40
N TYR A 181 10.71 10.27 8.32
CA TYR A 181 9.99 10.73 7.13
C TYR A 181 9.88 12.26 7.09
N SER A 182 9.55 12.81 5.93
CA SER A 182 9.34 14.26 5.66
C SER A 182 8.19 14.91 6.46
N GLY A 183 7.54 14.15 7.33
CA GLY A 183 6.53 14.62 8.28
C GLY A 183 5.09 14.68 7.75
N ALA A 184 4.85 14.52 6.45
CA ALA A 184 3.48 14.38 5.93
C ALA A 184 2.98 12.95 6.09
N ILE A 185 1.87 12.77 6.79
CA ILE A 185 1.16 11.50 6.84
C ILE A 185 0.25 11.41 5.60
N PRO A 186 0.29 10.33 4.80
CA PRO A 186 -0.58 10.18 3.66
C PRO A 186 -1.96 9.69 4.12
N LEU A 187 -3.02 10.33 3.64
CA LEU A 187 -4.40 9.96 3.92
C LEU A 187 -5.12 9.69 2.59
N VAL A 188 -6.12 8.82 2.62
CA VAL A 188 -6.92 8.46 1.45
C VAL A 188 -8.39 8.71 1.77
N SER A 189 -8.99 9.68 1.09
CA SER A 189 -10.43 9.97 1.15
C SER A 189 -11.18 9.29 0.00
N SER A 190 -10.48 9.01 -1.11
CA SER A 190 -11.05 8.34 -2.27
C SER A 190 -10.01 7.54 -3.04
N ARG A 191 -10.48 6.54 -3.79
CA ARG A 191 -9.65 5.70 -4.68
C ARG A 191 -10.27 5.63 -6.07
N GLY A 192 -9.43 5.61 -7.10
CA GLY A 192 -9.83 5.52 -8.49
C GLY A 192 -10.08 6.88 -9.15
N CYS A 193 -10.02 6.90 -10.48
CA CYS A 193 -10.24 8.10 -11.27
C CYS A 193 -10.84 7.74 -12.64
N PRO A 194 -11.97 8.36 -13.06
CA PRO A 194 -12.69 7.93 -14.26
C PRO A 194 -12.12 8.57 -15.53
N TYR A 195 -11.21 9.54 -15.37
CA TYR A 195 -10.58 10.23 -16.48
C TYR A 195 -9.59 9.32 -17.23
N ASN A 196 -9.47 9.53 -18.54
CA ASN A 196 -8.59 8.75 -19.41
C ASN A 196 -7.44 9.61 -19.94
N CYS A 197 -6.73 10.30 -19.05
CA CYS A 197 -5.53 11.06 -19.42
C CYS A 197 -4.53 10.10 -20.09
N ILE A 198 -4.04 10.45 -21.28
CA ILE A 198 -3.23 9.57 -22.15
C ILE A 198 -1.92 9.08 -21.51
N TYR A 199 -1.44 9.77 -20.47
CA TYR A 199 -0.23 9.46 -19.74
C TYR A 199 -0.46 8.76 -18.39
N CYS A 200 -1.72 8.67 -17.94
CA CYS A 200 -2.04 8.26 -16.57
C CYS A 200 -2.23 6.74 -16.45
N HIS A 201 -1.61 6.14 -15.44
CA HIS A 201 -1.65 4.71 -15.18
C HIS A 201 -2.67 4.30 -14.10
N VAL A 202 -3.35 5.26 -13.45
CA VAL A 202 -4.30 5.01 -12.36
C VAL A 202 -5.36 3.97 -12.72
N LYS A 203 -5.91 4.02 -13.95
CA LYS A 203 -6.90 3.03 -14.42
C LYS A 203 -6.42 1.57 -14.35
N ASN A 204 -5.11 1.34 -14.43
CA ASN A 204 -4.49 0.01 -14.37
C ASN A 204 -4.10 -0.38 -12.94
N VAL A 205 -4.20 0.52 -11.95
CA VAL A 205 -3.71 0.31 -10.58
C VAL A 205 -4.78 0.50 -9.51
N MET A 206 -5.75 1.38 -9.72
CA MET A 206 -6.84 1.68 -8.77
C MET A 206 -8.24 1.59 -9.40
N GLY A 207 -8.32 1.31 -10.71
CA GLY A 207 -9.57 1.27 -11.45
C GLY A 207 -10.09 2.64 -11.86
N ARG A 208 -11.30 2.66 -12.44
CA ARG A 208 -11.95 3.88 -12.95
C ARG A 208 -13.02 4.43 -12.01
N ASP A 209 -13.59 3.57 -11.18
CA ASP A 209 -14.67 3.95 -10.28
C ASP A 209 -14.10 4.75 -9.12
N VAL A 210 -14.65 5.95 -8.92
CA VAL A 210 -14.30 6.78 -7.76
C VAL A 210 -15.09 6.26 -6.57
N ARG A 211 -14.36 5.64 -5.64
CA ARG A 211 -14.91 5.09 -4.41
C ARG A 211 -14.53 6.01 -3.28
N LEU A 212 -15.52 6.47 -2.54
CA LEU A 212 -15.36 7.43 -1.47
C LEU A 212 -15.32 6.70 -0.13
N ARG A 213 -14.51 7.24 0.78
CA ARG A 213 -14.61 7.00 2.20
C ARG A 213 -15.66 7.94 2.77
N SER A 214 -16.35 7.58 3.85
CA SER A 214 -17.27 8.52 4.48
C SER A 214 -16.51 9.70 5.08
N VAL A 215 -17.18 10.86 5.07
CA VAL A 215 -16.63 12.12 5.59
C VAL A 215 -16.20 11.96 7.05
N THR A 216 -17.09 11.41 7.89
CA THR A 216 -16.80 11.15 9.30
C THR A 216 -15.59 10.25 9.47
N ASN A 217 -15.54 9.11 8.75
CA ASN A 217 -14.45 8.16 8.89
C ASN A 217 -13.10 8.74 8.41
N PHE A 218 -13.11 9.57 7.37
CA PHE A 218 -11.93 10.28 6.90
C PHE A 218 -11.45 11.34 7.91
N VAL A 219 -12.37 12.14 8.46
CA VAL A 219 -12.03 13.16 9.46
C VAL A 219 -11.61 12.55 10.80
N ASP A 220 -12.11 11.36 11.16
CA ASP A 220 -11.62 10.59 12.31
C ASP A 220 -10.11 10.28 12.18
N GLU A 221 -9.63 9.96 10.97
CA GLU A 221 -8.20 9.77 10.71
C GLU A 221 -7.41 11.09 10.84
N ILE A 222 -7.96 12.19 10.28
CA ILE A 222 -7.36 13.53 10.42
C ILE A 222 -7.19 13.88 11.89
N GLU A 223 -8.26 13.73 12.68
CA GLU A 223 -8.28 14.01 14.11
C GLU A 223 -7.30 13.12 14.88
N TYR A 224 -7.29 11.82 14.58
CA TYR A 224 -6.35 10.86 15.18
C TYR A 224 -4.89 11.34 15.04
N TRP A 225 -4.50 11.83 13.86
CA TRP A 225 -3.14 12.32 13.60
C TRP A 225 -2.90 13.71 14.19
N CYS A 226 -3.89 14.60 14.17
CA CYS A 226 -3.84 15.91 14.80
C CYS A 226 -3.56 15.82 16.29
N LEU A 227 -4.28 14.96 17.01
CA LEU A 227 -4.09 14.72 18.45
C LEU A 227 -2.71 14.16 18.80
N ARG A 228 -1.98 13.64 17.79
CA ARG A 228 -0.60 13.14 17.91
C ARG A 228 0.44 14.12 17.36
N GLY A 229 0.06 15.37 17.14
CA GLY A 229 0.94 16.42 16.64
C GLY A 229 1.29 16.32 15.16
N ARG A 230 0.67 15.41 14.40
CA ARG A 230 0.92 15.22 12.95
C ARG A 230 -0.13 15.97 12.13
N LYS A 231 0.00 17.29 12.08
CA LYS A 231 -0.94 18.20 11.37
C LYS A 231 -0.63 18.39 9.88
N ARG A 232 0.55 17.96 9.43
CA ARG A 232 0.94 17.94 8.01
C ARG A 232 0.48 16.62 7.40
N GLN A 233 -0.46 16.68 6.47
CA GLN A 233 -1.18 15.52 5.96
C GLN A 233 -1.30 15.61 4.44
N GLY A 234 -0.85 14.59 3.73
CA GLY A 234 -0.90 14.53 2.27
C GLY A 234 -2.10 13.72 1.81
N ILE A 235 -2.96 14.29 0.98
CA ILE A 235 -4.05 13.56 0.35
C ILE A 235 -3.48 12.74 -0.80
N ALA A 236 -3.53 11.43 -0.66
CA ALA A 236 -2.98 10.45 -1.61
C ALA A 236 -4.01 9.99 -2.66
N ASP A 237 -5.19 10.59 -2.68
CA ASP A 237 -6.24 10.33 -3.66
C ASP A 237 -5.75 10.52 -5.10
N ASP A 238 -6.29 9.72 -6.00
CA ASP A 238 -6.04 9.87 -7.45
C ASP A 238 -6.65 11.17 -7.99
N ASN A 239 -7.76 11.63 -7.41
CA ASN A 239 -8.41 12.89 -7.75
C ASN A 239 -9.33 13.40 -6.62
N PHE A 240 -8.74 14.08 -5.63
CA PHE A 240 -9.45 14.59 -4.44
C PHE A 240 -10.65 15.49 -4.78
N THR A 241 -10.52 16.37 -5.77
CA THR A 241 -11.56 17.36 -6.11
C THR A 241 -12.58 16.85 -7.13
N PHE A 242 -12.63 15.54 -7.40
CA PHE A 242 -13.60 14.99 -8.34
C PHE A 242 -15.04 15.26 -7.92
N TYR A 243 -15.37 14.97 -6.65
CA TYR A 243 -16.67 15.27 -6.05
C TYR A 243 -16.58 16.50 -5.16
N ARG A 244 -16.93 17.66 -5.71
CA ARG A 244 -16.87 18.96 -5.01
C ARG A 244 -17.63 18.95 -3.67
N ASN A 245 -18.85 18.39 -3.66
CA ASN A 245 -19.67 18.35 -2.44
C ASN A 245 -18.99 17.54 -1.32
N HIS A 246 -18.35 16.42 -1.66
CA HIS A 246 -17.61 15.62 -0.69
C HIS A 246 -16.47 16.39 -0.04
N VAL A 247 -15.72 17.19 -0.82
CA VAL A 247 -14.65 18.05 -0.28
C VAL A 247 -15.22 19.13 0.64
N ILE A 248 -16.37 19.70 0.31
CA ILE A 248 -17.05 20.69 1.16
C ILE A 248 -17.49 20.06 2.48
N GLU A 249 -18.12 18.89 2.43
CA GLU A 249 -18.53 18.15 3.62
C GLU A 249 -17.33 17.82 4.51
N ILE A 250 -16.18 17.44 3.93
CA ILE A 250 -14.92 17.27 4.67
C ILE A 250 -14.50 18.57 5.36
N CYS A 251 -14.51 19.70 4.66
CA CYS A 251 -14.16 21.00 5.22
C CYS A 251 -15.11 21.45 6.35
N GLU A 252 -16.41 21.20 6.18
CA GLU A 252 -17.44 21.46 7.18
C GLU A 252 -17.25 20.60 8.42
N GLU A 253 -16.97 19.31 8.26
CA GLU A 253 -16.70 18.38 9.36
C GLU A 253 -15.39 18.71 10.10
N ILE A 254 -14.34 19.13 9.38
CA ILE A 254 -13.10 19.63 9.99
C ILE A 254 -13.39 20.87 10.86
N SER A 255 -14.24 21.77 10.36
CA SER A 255 -14.61 23.01 11.02
C SER A 255 -15.53 22.76 12.23
N SER A 256 -16.49 21.84 12.12
CA SER A 256 -17.40 21.44 13.20
C SER A 256 -16.63 20.85 14.40
N ARG A 257 -15.55 20.11 14.13
CA ARG A 257 -14.65 19.55 15.15
C ARG A 257 -13.57 20.51 15.65
N ASN A 258 -13.53 21.74 15.15
CA ASN A 258 -12.52 22.74 15.51
C ASN A 258 -11.06 22.26 15.28
N LEU A 259 -10.83 21.46 14.24
CA LEU A 259 -9.50 20.95 13.90
C LEU A 259 -8.68 22.06 13.24
N THR A 260 -7.86 22.76 14.04
CA THR A 260 -7.10 23.94 13.59
C THR A 260 -5.61 23.65 13.37
N GLY A 261 -4.99 24.45 12.48
CA GLY A 261 -3.56 24.35 12.15
C GLY A 261 -3.21 23.15 11.26
N LEU A 262 -4.20 22.61 10.55
CA LEU A 262 -4.03 21.58 9.53
C LEU A 262 -3.28 22.12 8.32
N ASN A 263 -2.37 21.30 7.78
CA ASN A 263 -1.73 21.53 6.49
C ASN A 263 -2.03 20.33 5.59
N LEU A 264 -3.11 20.44 4.81
CA LEU A 264 -3.53 19.44 3.84
C LEU A 264 -2.81 19.69 2.50
N ILE A 265 -2.13 18.66 1.99
CA ILE A 265 -1.28 18.74 0.80
C ILE A 265 -1.88 17.87 -0.30
N LEU A 266 -2.21 18.47 -1.44
CA LEU A 266 -2.70 17.76 -2.62
C LEU A 266 -1.52 17.46 -3.55
N GLY A 267 -0.69 16.48 -3.17
CA GLY A 267 0.59 16.19 -3.84
C GLY A 267 0.46 15.75 -5.30
N ASN A 268 -0.64 15.09 -5.64
CA ASN A 268 -0.98 14.71 -7.03
C ASN A 268 -1.55 15.88 -7.85
N GLY A 269 -1.77 17.03 -7.22
CA GLY A 269 -2.43 18.20 -7.80
C GLY A 269 -3.97 18.08 -7.79
N VAL A 270 -4.59 19.16 -8.26
CA VAL A 270 -6.03 19.21 -8.53
C VAL A 270 -6.24 19.48 -10.01
N ARG A 271 -7.33 18.96 -10.56
CA ARG A 271 -7.69 19.27 -11.93
C ARG A 271 -8.14 20.72 -12.07
N ALA A 272 -7.60 21.42 -13.06
CA ALA A 272 -7.93 22.82 -13.31
C ALA A 272 -9.41 23.05 -13.67
N ASP A 273 -10.10 22.06 -14.24
CA ASP A 273 -11.55 22.13 -14.50
C ASP A 273 -12.42 21.89 -13.25
N ARG A 274 -11.79 21.63 -12.09
CA ARG A 274 -12.45 21.31 -10.81
C ARG A 274 -12.11 22.30 -9.69
N VAL A 275 -11.62 23.49 -10.03
CA VAL A 275 -11.39 24.57 -9.07
C VAL A 275 -12.40 25.70 -9.29
N ASP A 276 -12.80 26.36 -8.21
CA ASP A 276 -13.61 27.57 -8.29
C ASP A 276 -12.75 28.72 -8.84
N ARG A 277 -13.36 29.62 -9.61
CA ARG A 277 -12.71 30.79 -10.21
C ARG A 277 -12.75 31.99 -9.29
#